data_AF-A0A0D3ED35-F1
#
_entry.id   AF-A0A0D3ED35-F1
#
_cell.length_a   1.000
_cell.length_b   1.000
_cell.length_c   1.000
_cell.angle_alpha   90.00
_cell.angle_beta   90.00
_cell.angle_gamma   90.00
#
_symmetry.space_group_name_H-M   'P 1'
#
loop_
_entity.id
_entity.type
_entity.pdbx_description
1 polymer ?
#
loop_
_entity_poly.entity_id
_entity_poly.type
_entity_poly.pdbx_seq_one_letter_code
_entity_poly.pdbx_strand_id
1 'polypeptide(L)'
;MAEGANNGTRRPRPNLLITGTPGTGKSTTASALAEATNFRYICVGDLVKEKNLHDGWDDQFECHVINEDLVCDELEDVMEGGGVIVDYHGCDFFPERWFDRVVVLQTENSVLYDRLTKRGYSGTKLTNNIECEIFQVLLEEARDSYQEEIVIALQSDTIEDISDNVASKAMLAQTFLPRNVLVSRCFSSVTSKTLKVGDILREARVHSSEDVKSYAEVSHDWNPLHFDQELARKAGFDNRLVHGMLVSSMFPRIISSHFPGAVYVSQNLHFRSPVYIGDEILGLVQATALRETKNKYIVRFSTKCIKNHNELVVLDGEATAILPSLELLQPIVEDSLP
;
A
#
# COMPACT_ATOMS: atom_id res chain seq x y z
N MET A 1 -23.29 -29.04 35.34
CA MET A 1 -21.84 -29.21 35.13
C MET A 1 -21.35 -27.95 34.45
N ALA A 2 -20.31 -27.33 35.00
CA ALA A 2 -19.80 -26.04 34.57
C ALA A 2 -18.96 -26.20 33.31
N GLU A 3 -19.25 -25.41 32.28
CA GLU A 3 -18.29 -25.10 31.22
C GLU A 3 -17.95 -23.62 31.36
N GLY A 4 -16.71 -23.36 31.77
CA GLY A 4 -16.19 -22.03 32.03
C GLY A 4 -16.02 -21.23 30.75
N ALA A 5 -16.60 -20.04 30.73
CA ALA A 5 -16.21 -19.00 29.81
C ALA A 5 -14.75 -18.66 30.07
N ASN A 6 -13.88 -18.92 29.10
CA ASN A 6 -12.49 -18.50 29.13
C ASN A 6 -12.44 -16.97 28.97
N ASN A 7 -12.54 -16.25 30.08
CA ASN A 7 -12.28 -14.81 30.16
C ASN A 7 -10.79 -14.62 29.88
N GLY A 8 -10.43 -14.35 28.62
CA GLY A 8 -9.06 -14.01 28.24
C GLY A 8 -8.53 -12.90 29.14
N THR A 9 -7.50 -13.21 29.92
CA THR A 9 -6.90 -12.30 30.89
C THR A 9 -6.32 -11.10 30.16
N ARG A 10 -6.98 -9.94 30.28
CA ARG A 10 -6.53 -8.69 29.69
C ARG A 10 -5.27 -8.20 30.42
N ARG A 11 -4.22 -7.86 29.68
CA ARG A 11 -2.94 -7.38 30.24
C ARG A 11 -3.15 -6.13 31.10
N PRO A 12 -2.39 -5.95 32.20
CA PRO A 12 -2.52 -4.77 33.05
C PRO A 12 -1.93 -3.50 32.42
N ARG A 13 -0.94 -3.63 31.54
CA ARG A 13 -0.31 -2.54 30.79
C ARG A 13 -0.28 -2.88 29.30
N PRO A 14 -0.54 -1.90 28.40
CA PRO A 14 -0.57 -2.16 26.98
C PRO A 14 0.83 -2.43 26.43
N ASN A 15 0.88 -3.19 25.34
CA ASN A 15 2.07 -3.32 24.51
C ASN A 15 1.92 -2.51 23.23
N LEU A 16 3.02 -1.90 22.80
CA LEU A 16 3.07 -1.01 21.66
C LEU A 16 4.09 -1.55 20.65
N LEU A 17 3.73 -1.57 19.38
CA LEU A 17 4.66 -1.76 18.28
C LEU A 17 4.94 -0.43 17.60
N ILE A 18 6.20 -0.08 17.42
CA ILE A 18 6.63 1.05 16.59
C ILE A 18 7.34 0.48 15.37
N THR A 19 6.71 0.61 14.21
CA THR A 19 7.18 0.10 12.92
C THR A 19 7.28 1.22 11.87
N GLY A 20 7.73 0.88 10.66
CA GLY A 20 7.97 1.81 9.56
C GLY A 20 9.34 1.62 8.92
N THR A 21 9.54 2.28 7.77
CA THR A 21 10.77 2.17 6.98
C THR A 21 12.03 2.51 7.80
N PRO A 22 13.18 1.85 7.59
CA PRO A 22 14.43 2.28 8.21
C PRO A 22 14.70 3.78 7.98
N GLY A 23 15.02 4.51 9.05
CA GLY A 23 15.26 5.95 8.99
C GLY A 23 14.09 6.86 9.39
N THR A 24 12.87 6.32 9.55
CA THR A 24 11.68 7.12 9.92
C THR A 24 11.66 7.59 11.39
N GLY A 25 12.57 7.08 12.23
CA GLY A 25 12.72 7.54 13.62
C GLY A 25 12.15 6.61 14.69
N LYS A 26 11.91 5.33 14.36
CA LYS A 26 11.37 4.31 15.28
C LYS A 26 12.11 4.27 16.62
N SER A 27 13.42 4.04 16.61
CA SER A 27 14.21 3.87 17.83
C SER A 27 14.24 5.11 18.70
N THR A 28 14.27 6.30 18.08
CA THR A 28 14.21 7.58 18.79
C THR A 28 12.84 7.76 19.46
N THR A 29 11.76 7.48 18.73
CA THR A 29 10.38 7.59 19.24
C THR A 29 10.12 6.55 20.34
N ALA A 30 10.53 5.30 20.12
CA ALA A 30 10.36 4.21 21.08
C ALA A 30 11.14 4.45 22.37
N SER A 31 12.39 4.95 22.28
CA SER A 31 13.19 5.32 23.45
C SER A 31 12.56 6.47 24.24
N ALA A 32 12.14 7.54 23.57
CA ALA A 32 11.49 8.67 24.23
C ALA A 32 10.16 8.27 24.90
N LEU A 33 9.39 7.39 24.24
CA LEU A 33 8.15 6.85 24.79
C LEU A 33 8.40 5.95 26.00
N ALA A 34 9.44 5.13 25.97
CA ALA A 34 9.82 4.26 27.09
C ALA A 34 10.23 5.08 28.32
N GLU A 35 11.00 6.16 28.14
CA GLU A 35 11.34 7.09 29.22
C GLU A 35 10.10 7.77 29.81
N ALA A 36 9.17 8.21 28.97
CA ALA A 36 7.95 8.89 29.40
C ALA A 36 6.95 7.97 30.13
N THR A 37 6.91 6.69 29.76
CA THR A 37 5.92 5.71 30.26
C THR A 37 6.46 4.74 31.29
N ASN A 38 7.79 4.66 31.42
CA ASN A 38 8.50 3.60 32.14
C ASN A 38 8.13 2.19 31.64
N PHE A 39 7.88 2.06 30.33
CA PHE A 39 7.68 0.77 29.66
C PHE A 39 9.03 0.17 29.27
N ARG A 40 9.06 -1.16 29.12
CA ARG A 40 10.26 -1.85 28.66
C ARG A 40 10.43 -1.64 27.16
N TYR A 41 11.52 -1.01 26.75
CA TYR A 41 11.88 -0.88 25.34
C TYR A 41 12.66 -2.09 24.85
N ILE A 42 12.30 -2.60 23.67
CA ILE A 42 12.98 -3.70 22.98
C ILE A 42 13.21 -3.30 21.52
N CYS A 43 14.48 -3.16 21.13
CA CYS A 43 14.89 -3.07 19.73
C CYS A 43 15.14 -4.47 19.19
N VAL A 44 14.30 -4.96 18.29
CA VAL A 44 14.42 -6.35 17.78
C VAL A 44 15.71 -6.53 16.98
N GLY A 45 16.16 -5.48 16.27
CA GLY A 45 17.43 -5.53 15.54
C GLY A 45 18.65 -5.72 16.45
N ASP A 46 18.61 -5.21 17.68
CA ASP A 46 19.68 -5.41 18.66
C ASP A 46 19.55 -6.77 19.36
N LEU A 47 18.32 -7.17 19.72
CA LEU A 47 18.03 -8.47 20.31
C LEU A 47 18.52 -9.63 19.43
N VAL A 48 18.25 -9.56 18.12
CA VAL A 48 18.68 -10.56 17.13
C VAL A 48 20.21 -10.72 17.13
N LYS A 49 20.96 -9.61 17.23
CA LYS A 49 22.42 -9.64 17.26
C LYS A 49 22.96 -10.16 18.59
N GLU A 50 22.40 -9.70 19.70
CA GLU A 50 22.87 -10.07 21.04
C GLU A 50 22.66 -11.56 21.33
N LYS A 51 21.55 -12.12 20.85
CA LYS A 51 21.16 -13.50 21.12
C LYS A 51 21.37 -14.46 19.94
N ASN A 52 21.94 -13.97 18.83
CA ASN A 52 22.17 -14.73 17.60
C ASN A 52 20.88 -15.39 17.07
N LEU A 53 19.76 -14.65 17.05
CA LEU A 53 18.44 -15.13 16.60
C LEU A 53 18.29 -14.97 15.07
N HIS A 54 19.23 -15.54 14.32
CA HIS A 54 19.31 -15.39 12.87
C HIS A 54 19.80 -16.67 12.19
N ASP A 55 19.35 -16.90 10.96
CA ASP A 55 19.70 -18.08 10.15
C ASP A 55 20.92 -17.86 9.23
N GLY A 56 21.60 -16.72 9.36
CA GLY A 56 22.83 -16.43 8.64
C GLY A 56 22.98 -14.96 8.29
N TRP A 57 23.89 -14.70 7.35
CA TRP A 57 24.17 -13.37 6.80
C TRP A 57 23.84 -13.38 5.31
N ASP A 58 23.13 -12.34 4.86
CA ASP A 58 22.82 -12.06 3.46
C ASP A 58 23.83 -11.05 2.90
N ASP A 59 24.73 -11.52 2.03
CA ASP A 59 25.76 -10.69 1.38
C ASP A 59 25.18 -9.69 0.37
N GLN A 60 23.99 -9.96 -0.18
CA GLN A 60 23.35 -9.08 -1.18
C GLN A 60 22.74 -7.84 -0.52
N PHE A 61 22.12 -8.01 0.65
CA PHE A 61 21.46 -6.92 1.39
C PHE A 61 22.30 -6.39 2.57
N GLU A 62 23.45 -7.02 2.84
CA GLU A 62 24.36 -6.73 3.94
C GLU A 62 23.61 -6.70 5.29
N CYS A 63 22.88 -7.77 5.59
CA CYS A 63 22.11 -7.91 6.82
C CYS A 63 22.03 -9.37 7.30
N HIS A 64 21.68 -9.55 8.58
CA HIS A 64 21.34 -10.88 9.09
C HIS A 64 19.94 -11.29 8.64
N VAL A 65 19.80 -12.55 8.21
CA VAL A 65 18.49 -13.16 7.95
C VAL A 65 17.88 -13.52 9.30
N ILE A 66 16.92 -12.71 9.75
CA ILE A 66 16.23 -12.91 11.03
C ILE A 66 15.56 -14.30 11.07
N ASN A 67 15.68 -14.98 12.20
CA ASN A 67 14.88 -16.17 12.48
C ASN A 67 13.65 -15.74 13.30
N GLU A 68 12.52 -15.63 12.62
CA GLU A 68 11.27 -15.09 13.18
C GLU A 68 10.75 -15.94 14.35
N ASP A 69 10.83 -17.27 14.24
CA ASP A 69 10.39 -18.19 15.29
C ASP A 69 11.19 -18.01 16.58
N LEU A 70 12.53 -17.92 16.46
CA LEU A 70 13.40 -17.70 17.62
C LEU A 70 13.17 -16.35 18.29
N VAL A 71 12.87 -15.31 17.51
CA VAL A 71 12.51 -13.99 18.05
C VAL A 71 11.16 -14.05 18.76
N CYS A 72 10.20 -14.76 18.20
CA CYS A 72 8.89 -14.96 18.81
C CYS A 72 9.00 -15.70 20.15
N ASP A 73 9.71 -16.83 20.16
CA ASP A 73 9.95 -17.65 21.35
C ASP A 73 10.65 -16.86 22.47
N GLU A 74 11.63 -16.04 22.11
CA GLU A 74 12.37 -15.23 23.08
C GLU A 74 11.53 -14.11 23.70
N LEU A 75 10.57 -13.55 22.96
CA LEU A 75 9.77 -12.42 23.41
C LEU A 75 8.45 -12.82 24.08
N GLU A 76 7.99 -14.05 23.93
CA GLU A 76 6.68 -14.53 24.37
C GLU A 76 6.37 -14.17 25.84
N ASP A 77 7.19 -14.65 26.78
CA ASP A 77 7.01 -14.41 28.22
C ASP A 77 7.01 -12.91 28.58
N VAL A 78 7.83 -12.13 27.88
CA VAL A 78 7.96 -10.68 28.10
C VAL A 78 6.71 -9.95 27.62
N MET A 79 6.18 -10.35 26.47
CA MET A 79 4.99 -9.75 25.87
C MET A 79 3.71 -10.12 26.63
N GLU A 80 3.64 -11.29 27.25
CA GLU A 80 2.51 -11.64 28.14
C GLU A 80 2.42 -10.72 29.37
N GLY A 81 3.55 -10.26 29.91
CA GLY A 81 3.60 -9.38 31.08
C GLY A 81 3.00 -7.98 30.87
N GLY A 82 2.97 -7.49 29.63
CA GLY A 82 2.46 -6.16 29.29
C GLY A 82 3.42 -5.00 29.61
N GLY A 83 3.17 -3.82 29.02
CA GLY A 83 4.00 -2.63 29.25
C GLY A 83 5.32 -2.64 28.48
N VAL A 84 5.29 -3.18 27.26
CA VAL A 84 6.45 -3.33 26.37
C VAL A 84 6.29 -2.45 25.13
N ILE A 85 7.38 -1.83 24.70
CA ILE A 85 7.48 -1.10 23.43
C ILE A 85 8.48 -1.87 22.55
N VAL A 86 8.01 -2.38 21.43
CA VAL A 86 8.83 -3.10 20.45
C VAL A 86 9.12 -2.16 19.28
N ASP A 87 10.39 -2.04 18.88
CA ASP A 87 10.83 -1.40 17.63
C ASP A 87 11.35 -2.47 16.68
N TYR A 88 10.71 -2.58 15.52
CA TYR A 88 11.26 -3.26 14.37
C TYR A 88 10.69 -2.65 13.08
N HIS A 89 11.32 -2.88 11.94
CA HIS A 89 10.83 -2.32 10.67
C HIS A 89 9.75 -3.17 10.03
N GLY A 90 9.78 -4.51 10.19
CA GLY A 90 8.67 -5.40 9.86
C GLY A 90 7.81 -5.74 11.08
N CYS A 91 6.65 -6.31 10.86
CA CYS A 91 5.68 -6.61 11.91
C CYS A 91 4.85 -7.88 11.69
N ASP A 92 4.95 -8.48 10.52
CA ASP A 92 3.99 -9.43 10.01
C ASP A 92 4.15 -10.86 10.56
N PHE A 93 5.26 -11.13 11.24
CA PHE A 93 5.56 -12.40 11.92
C PHE A 93 5.22 -12.39 13.41
N PHE A 94 4.97 -11.22 14.01
CA PHE A 94 4.61 -11.17 15.42
C PHE A 94 3.17 -11.66 15.64
N PRO A 95 2.90 -12.39 16.74
CA PRO A 95 1.54 -12.76 17.11
C PRO A 95 0.63 -11.52 17.26
N GLU A 96 -0.49 -11.46 16.52
CA GLU A 96 -1.43 -10.33 16.56
C GLU A 96 -1.83 -9.95 17.99
N ARG A 97 -2.03 -10.98 18.83
CA ARG A 97 -2.43 -10.78 20.24
C ARG A 97 -1.46 -9.89 21.00
N TRP A 98 -0.17 -9.85 20.66
CA TRP A 98 0.85 -9.18 21.46
C TRP A 98 0.68 -7.68 21.62
N PHE A 99 0.04 -7.00 20.66
CA PHE A 99 0.02 -5.54 20.63
C PHE A 99 -1.38 -4.97 20.83
N ASP A 100 -1.47 -3.93 21.66
CA ASP A 100 -2.70 -3.17 21.89
C ASP A 100 -2.78 -1.95 20.97
N ARG A 101 -1.63 -1.49 20.46
CA ARG A 101 -1.47 -0.45 19.43
C ARG A 101 -0.26 -0.73 18.56
N VAL A 102 -0.40 -0.40 17.28
CA VAL A 102 0.65 -0.50 16.27
C VAL A 102 0.80 0.87 15.61
N VAL A 103 1.97 1.46 15.74
CA VAL A 103 2.30 2.76 15.17
C VAL A 103 3.21 2.55 13.99
N VAL A 104 2.82 3.08 12.83
CA VAL A 104 3.66 3.11 11.64
C VAL A 104 4.18 4.54 11.45
N LEU A 105 5.48 4.74 11.64
CA LEU A 105 6.12 6.03 11.41
C LEU A 105 6.39 6.21 9.92
N GLN A 106 5.93 7.34 9.39
CA GLN A 106 6.14 7.77 8.01
C GLN A 106 7.01 9.03 7.98
N THR A 107 7.75 9.23 6.90
CA THR A 107 8.65 10.37 6.74
C THR A 107 8.65 10.86 5.30
N GLU A 108 8.60 12.17 5.11
CA GLU A 108 8.74 12.82 3.81
C GLU A 108 10.00 12.34 3.08
N ASN A 109 9.87 12.05 1.79
CA ASN A 109 10.91 11.33 1.03
C ASN A 109 12.25 12.06 1.03
N SER A 110 12.24 13.40 0.95
CA SER A 110 13.46 14.21 0.98
C SER A 110 14.15 14.15 2.35
N VAL A 111 13.36 14.20 3.43
CA VAL A 111 13.85 14.09 4.81
C VAL A 111 14.42 12.70 5.07
N LEU A 112 13.72 11.66 4.63
CA LEU A 112 14.16 10.27 4.76
C LEU A 112 15.46 10.02 3.98
N TYR A 113 15.55 10.55 2.75
CA TYR A 113 16.76 10.48 1.92
C TYR A 113 17.97 11.07 2.62
N ASP A 114 17.83 12.27 3.19
CA ASP A 114 18.91 12.94 3.94
C ASP A 114 19.32 12.14 5.18
N ARG A 115 18.35 11.58 5.91
CA ARG A 115 18.61 10.75 7.11
C ARG A 115 19.38 9.48 6.75
N LEU A 116 18.97 8.78 5.70
CA LEU A 116 19.61 7.55 5.26
C LEU A 116 21.01 7.80 4.69
N THR A 117 21.17 8.86 3.92
CA THR A 117 22.48 9.27 3.38
C THR A 117 23.45 9.62 4.52
N LYS A 118 23.00 10.33 5.56
CA LYS A 118 23.81 10.60 6.78
C LYS A 118 24.20 9.35 7.54
N ARG A 119 23.41 8.26 7.44
CA ARG A 119 23.75 6.93 7.98
C ARG A 119 24.71 6.13 7.08
N GLY A 120 25.17 6.71 5.98
CA GLY A 120 26.11 6.08 5.04
C GLY A 120 25.43 5.16 4.01
N TYR A 121 24.09 5.18 3.90
CA TYR A 121 23.41 4.36 2.91
C TYR A 121 23.63 4.97 1.52
N SER A 122 23.88 4.12 0.53
CA SER A 122 24.12 4.53 -0.85
C SER A 122 23.64 3.46 -1.83
N GLY A 123 23.64 3.80 -3.13
CA GLY A 123 23.30 2.87 -4.22
C GLY A 123 21.92 2.21 -4.06
N THR A 124 21.88 0.90 -4.30
CA THR A 124 20.65 0.09 -4.25
C THR A 124 19.99 0.10 -2.88
N LYS A 125 20.77 0.07 -1.79
CA LYS A 125 20.23 0.05 -0.42
C LYS A 125 19.45 1.33 -0.10
N LEU A 126 19.98 2.49 -0.50
CA LEU A 126 19.28 3.77 -0.34
C LEU A 126 18.01 3.80 -1.18
N THR A 127 18.12 3.43 -2.47
CA THR A 127 16.99 3.42 -3.41
C THR A 127 15.86 2.52 -2.92
N ASN A 128 16.16 1.29 -2.51
CA ASN A 128 15.18 0.33 -2.01
C ASN A 128 14.43 0.86 -0.78
N ASN A 129 15.11 1.53 0.15
CA ASN A 129 14.45 2.07 1.35
C ASN A 129 13.56 3.28 1.00
N ILE A 130 13.97 4.13 0.07
CA ILE A 130 13.13 5.25 -0.38
C ILE A 130 11.91 4.75 -1.14
N GLU A 131 12.08 3.77 -2.03
CA GLU A 131 10.95 3.11 -2.70
C GLU A 131 10.00 2.44 -1.69
N CYS A 132 10.55 1.78 -0.67
CA CYS A 132 9.77 1.16 0.41
C CYS A 132 8.86 2.17 1.14
N GLU A 133 9.35 3.39 1.39
CA GLU A 133 8.55 4.46 1.98
C GLU A 133 7.51 5.01 0.99
N ILE A 134 7.92 5.28 -0.25
CA ILE A 134 7.02 5.79 -1.31
C ILE A 134 5.83 4.85 -1.51
N PHE A 135 6.08 3.54 -1.52
CA PHE A 135 5.06 2.52 -1.69
C PHE A 135 4.34 2.14 -0.39
N GLN A 136 4.63 2.82 0.73
CA GLN A 136 4.00 2.61 2.03
C GLN A 136 3.99 1.14 2.48
N VAL A 137 5.03 0.38 2.14
CA VAL A 137 5.08 -1.08 2.31
C VAL A 137 4.78 -1.47 3.76
N LEU A 138 5.40 -0.80 4.73
CA LEU A 138 5.22 -1.12 6.15
C LEU A 138 3.88 -0.66 6.74
N LEU A 139 3.24 0.34 6.14
CA LEU A 139 1.88 0.72 6.53
C LEU A 139 0.87 -0.33 6.07
N GLU A 140 1.03 -0.82 4.84
CA GLU A 140 0.21 -1.90 4.32
C GLU A 140 0.44 -3.19 5.12
N GLU A 141 1.69 -3.53 5.41
CA GLU A 141 2.05 -4.70 6.19
C GLU A 141 1.41 -4.67 7.59
N ALA A 142 1.42 -3.52 8.27
CA ALA A 142 0.77 -3.35 9.57
C ALA A 142 -0.77 -3.48 9.46
N ARG A 143 -1.38 -2.86 8.44
CA ARG A 143 -2.84 -2.96 8.21
C ARG A 143 -3.29 -4.39 7.87
N ASP A 144 -2.40 -5.17 7.28
CA ASP A 144 -2.69 -6.57 6.93
C ASP A 144 -2.50 -7.53 8.11
N SER A 145 -1.64 -7.16 9.06
CA SER A 145 -1.27 -8.00 10.20
C SER A 145 -2.10 -7.71 11.46
N TYR A 146 -2.74 -6.54 11.53
CA TYR A 146 -3.47 -6.08 12.71
C TYR A 146 -4.81 -5.44 12.36
N GLN A 147 -5.71 -5.40 13.33
CA GLN A 147 -6.99 -4.70 13.19
C GLN A 147 -6.79 -3.21 12.87
N GLU A 148 -7.52 -2.71 11.87
CA GLU A 148 -7.41 -1.32 11.39
C GLU A 148 -7.50 -0.29 12.54
N GLU A 149 -8.33 -0.56 13.53
CA GLU A 149 -8.59 0.31 14.69
C GLU A 149 -7.40 0.49 15.63
N ILE A 150 -6.42 -0.44 15.60
CA ILE A 150 -5.22 -0.38 16.44
C ILE A 150 -3.99 0.11 15.68
N VAL A 151 -4.07 0.22 14.34
CA VAL A 151 -2.99 0.68 13.47
C VAL A 151 -3.10 2.18 13.25
N ILE A 152 -2.03 2.91 13.56
CA ILE A 152 -1.98 4.37 13.44
C ILE A 152 -0.74 4.77 12.66
N ALA A 153 -0.92 5.49 11.56
CA ALA A 153 0.18 6.11 10.85
C ALA A 153 0.49 7.48 11.46
N LEU A 154 1.77 7.77 11.74
CA LEU A 154 2.21 9.04 12.29
C LEU A 154 3.37 9.61 11.47
N GLN A 155 3.31 10.90 11.18
CA GLN A 155 4.39 11.63 10.53
C GLN A 155 5.55 11.83 11.52
N SER A 156 6.79 11.78 11.02
CA SER A 156 8.01 11.81 11.83
C SER A 156 9.15 12.48 11.07
N ASP A 157 8.95 13.72 10.63
CA ASP A 157 9.92 14.48 9.83
C ASP A 157 10.85 15.33 10.71
N THR A 158 10.32 15.81 11.83
CA THR A 158 10.97 16.76 12.73
C THR A 158 11.03 16.24 14.16
N ILE A 159 11.83 16.92 15.00
CA ILE A 159 11.89 16.62 16.44
C ILE A 159 10.56 16.99 17.13
N GLU A 160 9.87 18.01 16.61
CA GLU A 160 8.54 18.41 17.08
C GLU A 160 7.54 17.28 16.83
N ASP A 161 7.53 16.68 15.64
CA ASP A 161 6.67 15.52 15.35
C ASP A 161 6.90 14.37 16.33
N ILE A 162 8.15 14.03 16.64
CA ILE A 162 8.46 12.98 17.62
C ILE A 162 7.93 13.35 19.01
N SER A 163 8.11 14.61 19.42
CA SER A 163 7.65 15.10 20.73
C SER A 163 6.12 15.06 20.82
N ASP A 164 5.43 15.48 19.77
CA ASP A 164 3.97 15.45 19.66
C ASP A 164 3.44 14.02 19.61
N ASN A 165 4.12 13.13 18.87
CA ASN A 165 3.80 11.71 18.80
C ASN A 165 3.88 11.04 20.18
N VAL A 166 4.94 11.30 20.94
CA VAL A 166 5.12 10.79 22.31
C VAL A 166 4.08 11.37 23.27
N ALA A 167 3.74 12.65 23.12
CA ALA A 167 2.69 13.31 23.91
C ALA A 167 1.26 12.90 23.50
N SER A 168 1.11 12.26 22.34
CA SER A 168 -0.20 11.97 21.76
C SER A 168 -0.97 10.94 22.59
N LYS A 169 -2.25 11.24 22.85
CA LYS A 169 -3.19 10.26 23.43
C LYS A 169 -3.42 9.06 22.49
N ALA A 170 -3.11 9.22 21.20
CA ALA A 170 -3.19 8.19 20.17
C ALA A 170 -2.20 7.03 20.44
N MET A 171 -0.98 7.33 20.90
CA MET A 171 0.01 6.31 21.28
C MET A 171 -0.29 5.64 22.63
N LEU A 172 -0.77 6.41 23.61
CA LEU A 172 -0.78 5.98 25.02
C LEU A 172 -2.09 5.34 25.50
N ALA A 173 -3.15 5.37 24.68
CA ALA A 173 -4.45 4.74 24.93
C ALA A 173 -4.90 4.72 26.41
N GLN A 174 -5.09 5.89 27.03
CA GLN A 174 -5.75 5.97 28.34
C GLN A 174 -7.28 5.76 28.29
N THR A 175 -7.86 5.45 27.13
CA THR A 175 -9.33 5.26 27.04
C THR A 175 -9.70 4.23 25.98
N PHE A 176 -9.77 2.97 26.39
CA PHE A 176 -10.53 1.95 25.65
C PHE A 176 -11.98 2.00 26.15
N LEU A 177 -12.87 2.67 25.42
CA LEU A 177 -14.31 2.46 25.59
C LEU A 177 -14.72 1.18 24.84
N PRO A 178 -15.56 0.32 25.43
CA PRO A 178 -16.02 -0.89 24.75
C PRO A 178 -17.13 -0.53 23.77
N ARG A 179 -17.16 -1.15 22.59
CA ARG A 179 -18.43 -1.43 21.92
C ARG A 179 -18.35 -2.62 20.97
N ASN A 180 -19.25 -3.56 21.25
CA ASN A 180 -19.68 -4.62 20.37
C ASN A 180 -20.12 -4.05 19.02
N VAL A 181 -19.60 -4.60 17.93
CA VAL A 181 -20.23 -4.52 16.60
C VAL A 181 -20.48 -5.93 16.12
N LEU A 182 -21.75 -6.30 16.07
CA LEU A 182 -22.25 -7.47 15.34
C LEU A 182 -22.14 -7.16 13.85
N VAL A 183 -21.24 -7.82 13.15
CA VAL A 183 -21.22 -7.82 11.67
C VAL A 183 -22.21 -8.89 11.19
N SER A 184 -23.35 -8.44 10.64
CA SER A 184 -24.28 -9.31 9.92
C SER A 184 -23.71 -9.63 8.54
N ARG A 185 -23.35 -10.89 8.31
CA ARG A 185 -23.05 -11.41 6.96
C ARG A 185 -24.36 -11.82 6.29
N CYS A 186 -24.81 -11.05 5.32
CA CYS A 186 -25.76 -11.53 4.32
C CYS A 186 -24.98 -12.13 3.15
N PHE A 187 -24.95 -13.46 3.05
CA PHE A 187 -24.53 -14.15 1.83
C PHE A 187 -25.71 -14.25 0.89
N SER A 188 -25.62 -13.62 -0.28
CA SER A 188 -26.38 -14.05 -1.46
C SER A 188 -25.40 -14.75 -2.39
N SER A 189 -25.76 -15.95 -2.84
CA SER A 189 -24.91 -16.77 -3.70
C SER A 189 -24.88 -16.20 -5.11
N VAL A 190 -23.94 -15.31 -5.37
CA VAL A 190 -23.52 -14.98 -6.74
C VAL A 190 -22.38 -15.94 -7.09
N THR A 191 -22.49 -16.62 -8.23
CA THR A 191 -21.41 -17.45 -8.77
C THR A 191 -20.19 -16.57 -9.03
N SER A 192 -19.27 -16.53 -8.08
CA SER A 192 -18.06 -15.71 -8.12
C SER A 192 -17.06 -16.34 -9.08
N LYS A 193 -16.74 -15.62 -10.17
CA LYS A 193 -15.68 -16.02 -11.09
C LYS A 193 -14.36 -15.48 -10.55
N THR A 194 -13.41 -16.38 -10.31
CA THR A 194 -12.08 -16.01 -9.82
C THR A 194 -11.14 -15.65 -10.98
N LEU A 195 -10.40 -14.54 -10.86
CA LEU A 195 -9.36 -14.11 -11.81
C LEU A 195 -8.22 -15.14 -11.87
N LYS A 196 -7.78 -15.47 -13.08
CA LYS A 196 -6.65 -16.35 -13.35
C LYS A 196 -5.64 -15.69 -14.29
N VAL A 197 -4.38 -16.14 -14.23
CA VAL A 197 -3.38 -15.76 -15.24
C VAL A 197 -3.90 -16.11 -16.63
N GLY A 198 -3.79 -15.15 -17.55
CA GLY A 198 -4.31 -15.22 -18.92
C GLY A 198 -5.67 -14.52 -19.09
N ASP A 199 -6.44 -14.31 -18.02
CA ASP A 199 -7.73 -13.61 -18.10
C ASP A 199 -7.53 -12.16 -18.55
N ILE A 200 -8.47 -11.69 -19.38
CA ILE A 200 -8.47 -10.34 -19.95
C ILE A 200 -9.73 -9.60 -19.51
N LEU A 201 -9.54 -8.54 -18.74
CA LEU A 201 -10.56 -7.55 -18.40
C LEU A 201 -10.57 -6.47 -19.48
N ARG A 202 -11.74 -5.92 -19.80
CA ARG A 202 -11.89 -4.98 -20.91
C ARG A 202 -12.99 -3.96 -20.69
N GLU A 203 -12.78 -2.75 -21.18
CA GLU A 203 -13.77 -1.67 -21.18
C GLU A 203 -13.57 -0.82 -22.44
N ALA A 204 -14.67 -0.45 -23.10
CA ALA A 204 -14.66 0.46 -24.23
C ALA A 204 -15.09 1.86 -23.78
N ARG A 205 -14.40 2.90 -24.24
CA ARG A 205 -14.74 4.30 -23.94
C ARG A 205 -14.47 5.19 -25.13
N VAL A 206 -15.34 6.18 -25.33
CA VAL A 206 -15.13 7.31 -26.23
C VAL A 206 -14.82 8.54 -25.38
N HIS A 207 -13.71 9.23 -25.65
CA HIS A 207 -13.35 10.47 -24.95
C HIS A 207 -13.91 11.69 -25.69
N SER A 208 -14.67 12.51 -24.97
CA SER A 208 -15.27 13.75 -25.46
C SER A 208 -14.35 14.95 -25.27
N SER A 209 -14.72 16.09 -25.87
CA SER A 209 -14.02 17.36 -25.59
C SER A 209 -14.15 17.80 -24.12
N GLU A 210 -15.24 17.42 -23.45
CA GLU A 210 -15.43 17.73 -22.03
C GLU A 210 -14.47 16.90 -21.18
N ASP A 211 -14.30 15.60 -21.46
CA ASP A 211 -13.33 14.76 -20.75
C ASP A 211 -11.90 15.34 -20.84
N VAL A 212 -11.50 15.78 -22.03
CA VAL A 212 -10.19 16.42 -22.28
C VAL A 212 -10.03 17.72 -21.48
N LYS A 213 -11.09 18.51 -21.40
CA LYS A 213 -11.11 19.76 -20.64
C LYS A 213 -11.05 19.51 -19.14
N SER A 214 -11.93 18.66 -18.61
CA SER A 214 -11.94 18.29 -17.18
C SER A 214 -10.60 17.68 -16.75
N TYR A 215 -9.98 16.87 -17.61
CA TYR A 215 -8.65 16.33 -17.34
C TYR A 215 -7.59 17.44 -17.25
N ALA A 216 -7.59 18.43 -18.14
CA ALA A 216 -6.64 19.54 -18.08
C ALA A 216 -6.88 20.48 -16.88
N GLU A 217 -8.12 20.63 -16.42
CA GLU A 217 -8.42 21.39 -15.20
C GLU A 217 -7.76 20.78 -13.96
N VAL A 218 -7.74 19.44 -13.86
CA VAL A 218 -7.15 18.72 -12.72
C VAL A 218 -5.65 18.50 -12.88
N SER A 219 -5.20 18.13 -14.09
CA SER A 219 -3.78 17.82 -14.36
C SER A 219 -2.92 19.05 -14.64
N HIS A 220 -3.57 20.20 -14.92
CA HIS A 220 -2.93 21.41 -15.44
C HIS A 220 -2.20 21.24 -16.78
N ASP A 221 -2.44 20.14 -17.51
CA ASP A 221 -1.92 19.94 -18.86
C ASP A 221 -2.78 20.66 -19.91
N TRP A 222 -2.44 21.93 -20.12
CA TRP A 222 -3.04 22.80 -21.14
C TRP A 222 -2.26 22.79 -22.46
N ASN A 223 -1.55 21.71 -22.80
CA ASN A 223 -0.83 21.63 -24.07
C ASN A 223 -1.79 21.93 -25.25
N PRO A 224 -1.48 22.91 -26.12
CA PRO A 224 -2.37 23.33 -27.19
C PRO A 224 -2.80 22.23 -28.17
N LEU A 225 -2.03 21.13 -28.27
CA LEU A 225 -2.38 19.98 -29.12
C LEU A 225 -3.73 19.33 -28.76
N HIS A 226 -4.21 19.53 -27.53
CA HIS A 226 -5.50 19.02 -27.05
C HIS A 226 -6.68 19.97 -27.34
N PHE A 227 -6.39 21.27 -27.52
CA PHE A 227 -7.41 22.33 -27.49
C PHE A 227 -7.53 23.11 -28.80
N ASP A 228 -6.43 23.26 -29.55
CA ASP A 228 -6.34 24.04 -30.77
C ASP A 228 -6.11 23.13 -31.99
N GLN A 229 -7.11 23.08 -32.87
CA GLN A 229 -7.08 22.26 -34.08
C GLN A 229 -6.04 22.73 -35.10
N GLU A 230 -5.79 24.03 -35.22
CA GLU A 230 -4.80 24.55 -36.17
C GLU A 230 -3.39 24.23 -35.71
N LEU A 231 -3.11 24.36 -34.41
CA LEU A 231 -1.81 24.00 -33.85
C LEU A 231 -1.57 22.48 -33.92
N ALA A 232 -2.57 21.67 -33.63
CA ALA A 232 -2.48 20.21 -33.81
C ALA A 232 -2.15 19.83 -35.27
N ARG A 233 -2.80 20.46 -36.24
CA ARG A 233 -2.52 20.25 -37.67
C ARG A 233 -1.12 20.71 -38.08
N LYS A 234 -0.67 21.86 -37.58
CA LYS A 234 0.71 22.35 -37.80
C LYS A 234 1.76 21.41 -37.22
N ALA A 235 1.43 20.70 -36.13
CA ALA A 235 2.28 19.68 -35.52
C ALA A 235 2.23 18.32 -36.23
N GLY A 236 1.43 18.17 -37.29
CA GLY A 236 1.34 16.95 -38.09
C GLY A 236 0.23 15.98 -37.70
N PHE A 237 -0.71 16.39 -36.85
CA PHE A 237 -1.88 15.58 -36.48
C PHE A 237 -3.11 15.94 -37.32
N ASP A 238 -4.06 15.01 -37.48
CA ASP A 238 -5.26 15.27 -38.30
C ASP A 238 -6.24 16.24 -37.60
N ASN A 239 -6.28 16.18 -36.27
CA ASN A 239 -7.17 16.94 -35.41
C ASN A 239 -6.63 17.01 -33.96
N ARG A 240 -7.39 17.63 -33.05
CA ARG A 240 -7.11 17.69 -31.61
C ARG A 240 -7.01 16.30 -31.00
N LEU A 241 -6.00 16.13 -30.15
CA LEU A 241 -5.68 14.86 -29.49
C LEU A 241 -6.33 14.74 -28.13
N VAL A 242 -6.62 13.52 -27.71
CA VAL A 242 -6.87 13.18 -26.30
C VAL A 242 -5.52 13.08 -25.58
N HIS A 243 -5.43 13.53 -24.34
CA HIS A 243 -4.22 13.31 -23.53
C HIS A 243 -3.92 11.81 -23.41
N GLY A 244 -2.69 11.40 -23.71
CA GLY A 244 -2.29 10.00 -23.57
C GLY A 244 -2.51 9.47 -22.15
N MET A 245 -2.25 10.30 -21.15
CA MET A 245 -2.47 9.97 -19.73
C MET A 245 -3.96 9.85 -19.36
N LEU A 246 -4.85 10.57 -20.04
CA LEU A 246 -6.29 10.40 -19.89
C LEU A 246 -6.72 9.03 -20.45
N VAL A 247 -6.17 8.62 -21.59
CA VAL A 247 -6.41 7.27 -22.15
C VAL A 247 -5.86 6.19 -21.22
N SER A 248 -4.66 6.37 -20.64
CA SER A 248 -4.07 5.39 -19.72
C SER A 248 -4.87 5.22 -18.42
N SER A 249 -5.66 6.23 -18.02
CA SER A 249 -6.52 6.15 -16.82
C SER A 249 -7.59 5.04 -16.90
N MET A 250 -7.85 4.50 -18.10
CA MET A 250 -8.70 3.33 -18.27
C MET A 250 -8.17 2.10 -17.52
N PHE A 251 -6.85 1.90 -17.43
CA PHE A 251 -6.29 0.71 -16.77
C PHE A 251 -6.61 0.63 -15.27
N PRO A 252 -6.32 1.66 -14.44
CA PRO A 252 -6.71 1.64 -13.03
C PRO A 252 -8.23 1.61 -12.85
N ARG A 253 -9.01 2.24 -13.74
CA ARG A 253 -10.49 2.15 -13.72
C ARG A 253 -10.98 0.72 -13.94
N ILE A 254 -10.47 0.01 -14.95
CA ILE A 254 -10.83 -1.39 -15.24
C ILE A 254 -10.52 -2.27 -14.03
N ILE A 255 -9.31 -2.14 -13.45
CA ILE A 255 -8.91 -2.94 -12.29
C ILE A 255 -9.80 -2.63 -11.08
N SER A 256 -9.91 -1.36 -10.69
CA SER A 256 -10.66 -0.94 -9.49
C SER A 256 -12.15 -1.25 -9.57
N SER A 257 -12.75 -1.25 -10.77
CA SER A 257 -14.17 -1.59 -10.96
C SER A 257 -14.46 -3.07 -10.71
N HIS A 258 -13.50 -3.95 -11.00
CA HIS A 258 -13.60 -5.38 -10.72
C HIS A 258 -13.14 -5.75 -9.31
N PHE A 259 -12.20 -4.98 -8.75
CA PHE A 259 -11.59 -5.22 -7.46
C PHE A 259 -11.57 -3.92 -6.62
N PRO A 260 -12.71 -3.53 -6.01
CA PRO A 260 -12.76 -2.40 -5.10
C PRO A 260 -11.75 -2.58 -3.95
N GLY A 261 -10.98 -1.54 -3.66
CA GLY A 261 -9.87 -1.60 -2.70
C GLY A 261 -8.55 -2.09 -3.30
N ALA A 262 -8.47 -2.33 -4.61
CA ALA A 262 -7.20 -2.60 -5.28
C ALA A 262 -6.25 -1.41 -5.17
N VAL A 263 -4.99 -1.69 -4.83
CA VAL A 263 -3.91 -0.71 -4.77
C VAL A 263 -3.11 -0.78 -6.07
N TYR A 264 -2.99 0.35 -6.76
CA TYR A 264 -2.25 0.45 -8.02
C TYR A 264 -0.79 0.78 -7.74
N VAL A 265 0.11 -0.21 -7.87
CA VAL A 265 1.50 -0.11 -7.39
C VAL A 265 2.40 0.57 -8.41
N SER A 266 2.35 0.14 -9.67
CA SER A 266 3.25 0.66 -10.71
C SER A 266 2.64 0.57 -12.10
N GLN A 267 3.11 1.45 -12.98
CA GLN A 267 2.76 1.47 -14.39
C GLN A 267 3.94 1.94 -15.24
N ASN A 268 4.22 1.21 -16.32
CA ASN A 268 5.01 1.71 -17.45
C ASN A 268 4.08 1.89 -18.66
N LEU A 269 4.29 2.94 -19.47
CA LEU A 269 3.49 3.25 -20.65
C LEU A 269 4.37 3.54 -21.87
N HIS A 270 3.96 3.01 -23.02
CA HIS A 270 4.47 3.36 -24.34
C HIS A 270 3.33 3.91 -25.20
N PHE A 271 3.41 5.19 -25.53
CA PHE A 271 2.46 5.85 -26.43
C PHE A 271 2.84 5.52 -27.88
N ARG A 272 2.02 4.71 -28.55
CA ARG A 272 2.30 4.15 -29.89
C ARG A 272 1.71 4.97 -31.02
N SER A 273 0.52 5.53 -30.81
CA SER A 273 -0.25 6.23 -31.85
C SER A 273 -1.18 7.30 -31.25
N PRO A 274 -1.43 8.42 -31.95
CA PRO A 274 -2.35 9.44 -31.46
C PRO A 274 -3.79 8.91 -31.32
N VAL A 275 -4.46 9.38 -30.26
CA VAL A 275 -5.90 9.20 -30.04
C VAL A 275 -6.58 10.54 -30.25
N TYR A 276 -7.62 10.55 -31.06
CA TYR A 276 -8.42 11.74 -31.37
C TYR A 276 -9.73 11.73 -30.58
N ILE A 277 -10.24 12.92 -30.30
CA ILE A 277 -11.55 13.08 -29.67
C ILE A 277 -12.61 12.40 -30.55
N GLY A 278 -13.45 11.57 -29.94
CA GLY A 278 -14.46 10.78 -30.63
C GLY A 278 -14.00 9.38 -31.10
N ASP A 279 -12.71 9.04 -30.95
CA ASP A 279 -12.27 7.66 -31.14
C ASP A 279 -12.85 6.75 -30.05
N GLU A 280 -13.35 5.58 -30.44
CA GLU A 280 -13.66 4.50 -29.51
C GLU A 280 -12.38 3.72 -29.20
N ILE A 281 -12.04 3.66 -27.92
CA ILE A 281 -10.85 2.99 -27.42
C ILE A 281 -11.27 1.82 -26.55
N LEU A 282 -10.74 0.63 -26.86
CA LEU A 282 -10.89 -0.57 -26.04
C LEU A 282 -9.64 -0.73 -25.17
N GLY A 283 -9.81 -0.52 -23.87
CA GLY A 283 -8.81 -0.82 -22.86
C GLY A 283 -8.84 -2.31 -22.51
N LEU A 284 -7.67 -2.94 -22.46
CA LEU A 284 -7.45 -4.35 -22.14
C LEU A 284 -6.44 -4.45 -21.00
N VAL A 285 -6.79 -5.22 -19.98
CA VAL A 285 -5.94 -5.52 -18.83
C VAL A 285 -5.87 -7.04 -18.68
N GLN A 286 -4.74 -7.63 -19.04
CA GLN A 286 -4.53 -9.08 -19.02
C GLN A 286 -3.65 -9.48 -17.83
N ALA A 287 -4.13 -10.37 -16.96
CA ALA A 287 -3.30 -10.90 -15.88
C ALA A 287 -2.16 -11.77 -16.45
N THR A 288 -0.91 -11.39 -16.20
CA THR A 288 0.27 -12.09 -16.73
C THR A 288 1.03 -12.87 -15.67
N ALA A 289 0.98 -12.41 -14.41
CA ALA A 289 1.52 -13.12 -13.27
C ALA A 289 0.68 -12.82 -12.04
N LEU A 290 0.57 -13.81 -11.15
CA LEU A 290 -0.18 -13.71 -9.91
C LEU A 290 0.65 -14.35 -8.81
N ARG A 291 0.89 -13.60 -7.74
CA ARG A 291 1.53 -14.08 -6.53
C ARG A 291 0.62 -13.80 -5.34
N GLU A 292 0.27 -14.85 -4.62
CA GLU A 292 -0.46 -14.72 -3.37
C GLU A 292 0.50 -14.32 -2.24
N THR A 293 0.06 -13.46 -1.34
CA THR A 293 0.83 -13.03 -0.18
C THR A 293 -0.15 -12.86 0.97
N LYS A 294 -0.13 -13.81 1.92
CA LYS A 294 -1.08 -13.93 3.04
C LYS A 294 -2.55 -13.88 2.59
N ASN A 295 -3.16 -12.70 2.62
CA ASN A 295 -4.58 -12.44 2.33
C ASN A 295 -4.81 -11.53 1.12
N LYS A 296 -3.77 -11.21 0.34
CA LYS A 296 -3.84 -10.37 -0.86
C LYS A 296 -3.13 -11.02 -2.04
N TYR A 297 -3.38 -10.46 -3.22
CA TYR A 297 -2.84 -10.95 -4.47
C TYR A 297 -2.08 -9.86 -5.20
N ILE A 298 -0.78 -10.03 -5.35
CA ILE A 298 0.05 -9.16 -6.20
C ILE A 298 -0.10 -9.69 -7.63
N VAL A 299 -0.69 -8.88 -8.50
CA VAL A 299 -0.96 -9.26 -9.88
C VAL A 299 -0.25 -8.30 -10.83
N ARG A 300 0.54 -8.88 -11.75
CA ARG A 300 1.10 -8.15 -12.89
C ARG A 300 0.13 -8.25 -14.05
N PHE A 301 -0.04 -7.15 -14.77
CA PHE A 301 -0.92 -7.05 -15.91
C PHE A 301 -0.17 -6.54 -17.14
N SER A 302 -0.43 -7.14 -18.29
CA SER A 302 -0.20 -6.47 -19.57
C SER A 302 -1.38 -5.55 -19.84
N THR A 303 -1.08 -4.29 -20.17
CA THR A 303 -2.08 -3.24 -20.42
C THR A 303 -1.99 -2.77 -21.86
N LYS A 304 -3.13 -2.66 -22.54
CA LYS A 304 -3.20 -2.18 -23.94
C LYS A 304 -4.47 -1.39 -24.17
N CYS A 305 -4.37 -0.28 -24.88
CA CYS A 305 -5.52 0.36 -25.53
C CYS A 305 -5.41 0.15 -27.03
N ILE A 306 -6.50 -0.31 -27.64
CA ILE A 306 -6.59 -0.49 -29.09
C ILE A 306 -7.69 0.41 -29.67
N LYS A 307 -7.43 0.89 -30.88
CA LYS A 307 -8.33 1.71 -31.68
C LYS A 307 -8.81 0.91 -32.90
N ASN A 308 -10.11 0.98 -33.18
CA ASN A 308 -10.80 0.35 -34.32
C ASN A 308 -10.77 -1.20 -34.32
N HIS A 309 -11.59 -1.81 -35.19
CA HIS A 309 -11.62 -3.26 -35.42
C HIS A 309 -10.31 -3.85 -35.98
N ASN A 310 -9.39 -3.02 -36.46
CA ASN A 310 -8.07 -3.45 -36.94
C ASN A 310 -7.03 -3.60 -35.82
N GLU A 311 -7.44 -3.49 -34.55
CA GLU A 311 -6.60 -3.72 -33.37
C GLU A 311 -5.34 -2.83 -33.31
N LEU A 312 -5.41 -1.59 -33.85
CA LEU A 312 -4.27 -0.67 -33.81
C LEU A 312 -3.96 -0.32 -32.35
N VAL A 313 -2.80 -0.77 -31.85
CA VAL A 313 -2.34 -0.43 -30.50
C VAL A 313 -1.96 1.04 -30.46
N VAL A 314 -2.66 1.80 -29.62
CA VAL A 314 -2.39 3.24 -29.41
C VAL A 314 -1.56 3.49 -28.15
N LEU A 315 -1.67 2.59 -27.18
CA LEU A 315 -0.98 2.63 -25.90
C LEU A 315 -0.77 1.20 -25.40
N ASP A 316 0.44 0.87 -24.93
CA ASP A 316 0.69 -0.37 -24.24
C ASP A 316 1.63 -0.19 -23.04
N GLY A 317 1.69 -1.20 -22.18
CA GLY A 317 2.50 -1.14 -20.98
C GLY A 317 2.29 -2.32 -20.06
N GLU A 318 2.88 -2.22 -18.87
CA GLU A 318 2.69 -3.18 -17.78
C GLU A 318 2.27 -2.43 -16.52
N ALA A 319 1.31 -3.02 -15.80
CA ALA A 319 0.84 -2.53 -14.51
C ALA A 319 1.07 -3.60 -13.43
N THR A 320 1.30 -3.16 -12.20
CA THR A 320 1.24 -4.04 -11.02
C THR A 320 0.18 -3.49 -10.07
N ALA A 321 -0.70 -4.35 -9.59
CA ALA A 321 -1.68 -4.00 -8.57
C ALA A 321 -1.77 -5.08 -7.48
N ILE A 322 -2.12 -4.65 -6.27
CA ILE A 322 -2.44 -5.53 -5.15
C ILE A 322 -3.96 -5.61 -5.07
N LEU A 323 -4.50 -6.82 -5.18
CA LEU A 323 -5.93 -7.08 -5.12
C LEU A 323 -6.32 -7.65 -3.74
N PRO A 324 -7.42 -7.18 -3.12
CA PRO A 324 -7.91 -7.71 -1.85
C PRO A 324 -8.57 -9.10 -2.01
N SER A 325 -9.00 -9.44 -3.23
CA SER A 325 -9.52 -10.75 -3.59
C SER A 325 -9.28 -11.00 -5.07
N LEU A 326 -9.37 -12.27 -5.49
CA LEU A 326 -9.43 -12.65 -6.91
C LEU A 326 -10.86 -12.76 -7.41
N GLU A 327 -11.85 -12.53 -6.55
CA GLU A 327 -13.26 -12.62 -6.92
C GLU A 327 -13.63 -11.42 -7.80
N LEU A 328 -14.00 -11.70 -9.06
CA LEU A 328 -14.44 -10.67 -9.97
C LEU A 328 -15.82 -10.18 -9.55
N LEU A 329 -15.88 -8.93 -9.09
CA LEU A 329 -17.18 -8.25 -9.06
C LEU A 329 -17.60 -7.95 -10.50
N GLN A 330 -18.87 -8.22 -10.80
CA GLN A 330 -19.45 -7.71 -12.03
C GLN A 330 -19.51 -6.19 -11.90
N PRO A 331 -19.07 -5.44 -12.93
CA PRO A 331 -19.21 -4.00 -12.90
C PRO A 331 -20.69 -3.68 -12.68
N ILE A 332 -20.96 -2.76 -11.76
CA ILE A 332 -22.29 -2.18 -11.62
C ILE A 332 -22.55 -1.52 -12.97
N VAL A 333 -23.39 -2.16 -13.79
CA VAL A 333 -23.98 -1.48 -14.94
C VAL A 333 -24.76 -0.33 -14.29
N GLU A 334 -24.31 0.90 -14.50
CA GLU A 334 -25.14 2.07 -14.25
C GLU A 334 -26.32 1.95 -15.22
N ASP A 335 -27.35 1.20 -14.82
CA ASP A 335 -28.67 1.29 -15.40
C ASP A 335 -29.10 2.74 -15.22
N SER A 336 -29.05 3.48 -16.34
CA SER A 336 -29.84 4.66 -16.64
C SER A 336 -30.29 5.47 -15.43
N LEU A 337 -29.54 6.52 -15.08
CA LEU A 337 -30.14 7.63 -14.33
C LEU A 337 -31.26 8.26 -15.20
N PRO A 338 -32.42 8.56 -14.61
CA PRO A 338 -33.64 8.96 -15.32
C PRO A 338 -33.54 10.30 -16.06
#